data_AF-A0A2D6SUB1-F1
#
_entry.id   AF-A0A2D6SUB1-F1
#
_cell.length_a   1.000
_cell.length_b   1.000
_cell.length_c   1.000
_cell.angle_alpha   90.00
_cell.angle_beta   90.00
_cell.angle_gamma   90.00
#
_symmetry.space_group_name_H-M   'P 1'
#
loop_
_entity.id
_entity.type
_entity.pdbx_description
1 polymer ?
#
loop_
_entity_poly.entity_id
_entity_poly.type
_entity_poly.pdbx_seq_one_letter_code
_entity_poly.pdbx_strand_id
1 'polypeptide(L)'
;MKDLMRFVHHDCVILKHHAGSMGWSVDFQIGNTDLSLIYDRGSLVVIKDPTGEDKNLFPEGKDWTEVSLQDLADEMNKGFA
;
A
#
# COMPACT_ATOMS: atom_id res chain seq x y z
N MET A 1 4.78 4.22 7.07
CA MET A 1 5.53 3.26 6.23
C MET A 1 6.43 2.32 7.02
N LYS A 2 7.34 2.82 7.89
CA LYS A 2 8.18 1.94 8.74
C LYS A 2 7.37 0.91 9.53
N ASP A 3 6.20 1.29 10.06
CA ASP A 3 5.35 0.34 10.78
C ASP A 3 4.62 -0.66 9.88
N LEU A 4 4.15 -0.22 8.70
CA LEU A 4 3.53 -1.13 7.71
C LEU A 4 4.53 -2.22 7.25
N MET A 5 5.78 -1.84 6.99
CA MET A 5 6.84 -2.78 6.60
C MET A 5 7.19 -3.82 7.66
N ARG A 6 6.83 -3.60 8.94
CA ARG A 6 7.05 -4.60 10.00
C ARG A 6 6.09 -5.79 9.89
N PHE A 7 4.94 -5.59 9.25
CA PHE A 7 3.88 -6.59 9.13
C PHE A 7 3.89 -7.30 7.77
N VAL A 8 4.59 -6.74 6.78
CA VAL A 8 4.75 -7.35 5.46
C VAL A 8 5.86 -8.40 5.54
N HIS A 9 5.56 -9.66 5.19
CA HIS A 9 6.51 -10.78 5.28
C HIS A 9 7.36 -10.97 4.01
N HIS A 10 7.40 -9.98 3.14
CA HIS A 10 8.13 -9.99 1.88
C HIS A 10 9.20 -8.89 1.87
N ASP A 11 10.30 -9.14 1.16
CA ASP A 11 11.33 -8.13 0.93
C ASP A 11 10.73 -6.94 0.20
N CYS A 12 10.76 -5.78 0.87
CA CYS A 12 10.15 -4.55 0.41
C CYS A 12 11.23 -3.48 0.20
N VAL A 13 11.31 -2.95 -1.02
CA VAL A 13 12.28 -1.90 -1.40
C VAL A 13 11.53 -0.60 -1.66
N ILE A 14 11.84 0.45 -0.91
CA ILE A 14 11.30 1.79 -1.20
C ILE A 14 11.98 2.33 -2.47
N LEU A 15 11.19 2.70 -3.47
CA LEU A 15 11.67 3.29 -4.71
C LEU A 15 11.64 4.82 -4.64
N LYS A 16 10.49 5.39 -4.26
CA LYS A 16 10.27 6.85 -4.21
C LYS A 16 9.31 7.23 -3.10
N HIS A 17 9.42 8.49 -2.68
CA HIS A 17 8.51 9.12 -1.73
C HIS A 17 8.10 10.49 -2.27
N HIS A 18 6.81 10.73 -2.34
CA HIS A 18 6.21 11.99 -2.76
C HIS A 18 5.38 12.55 -1.61
N ALA A 19 5.58 13.81 -1.23
CA ALA A 19 4.76 14.47 -0.22
C ALA A 19 4.34 15.85 -0.71
N GLY A 20 3.04 16.13 -0.60
CA GLY A 20 2.42 17.41 -0.92
C GLY A 20 1.54 17.89 0.23
N SER A 21 0.94 19.07 0.07
CA SER A 21 0.14 19.72 1.12
C SER A 21 -1.17 18.99 1.48
N MET A 22 -1.65 18.10 0.60
CA MET A 22 -2.95 17.41 0.75
C MET A 22 -2.83 15.88 0.79
N GLY A 23 -1.61 15.36 0.66
CA GLY A 23 -1.38 13.93 0.56
C GLY A 23 0.09 13.56 0.40
N TRP A 24 0.37 12.27 0.49
CA TRP A 24 1.68 11.69 0.24
C TRP A 24 1.54 10.36 -0.50
N SER A 25 2.55 9.96 -1.25
CA SER A 25 2.64 8.61 -1.79
C SER A 25 4.04 8.02 -1.59
N VAL A 26 4.09 6.71 -1.51
CA VAL A 26 5.32 5.92 -1.45
C VAL A 26 5.25 4.86 -2.51
N ASP A 27 6.20 4.91 -3.45
CA ASP A 27 6.41 3.84 -4.41
C ASP A 27 7.39 2.84 -3.81
N PHE A 28 7.07 1.58 -3.87
CA PHE A 28 7.87 0.49 -3.33
C PHE A 28 7.70 -0.77 -4.17
N GLN A 29 8.62 -1.71 -4.00
CA GLN A 29 8.65 -2.96 -4.75
C GLN A 29 8.61 -4.13 -3.79
N ILE A 30 7.79 -5.13 -4.09
CA ILE A 30 7.81 -6.45 -3.46
C ILE A 30 8.12 -7.49 -4.53
N GLY A 31 9.25 -8.19 -4.40
CA GLY A 31 9.75 -9.07 -5.46
C GLY A 31 10.04 -8.29 -6.75
N ASN A 32 9.33 -8.61 -7.84
CA ASN A 32 9.39 -7.89 -9.12
C ASN A 32 8.12 -7.04 -9.39
N THR A 33 7.31 -6.75 -8.37
CA THR A 33 6.07 -5.98 -8.53
C THR A 33 6.19 -4.60 -7.92
N ASP A 34 6.02 -3.57 -8.75
CA ASP A 34 6.00 -2.18 -8.31
C ASP A 34 4.60 -1.81 -7.76
N LEU A 35 4.60 -1.08 -6.67
CA LEU A 35 3.43 -0.73 -5.85
C LEU A 35 3.51 0.73 -5.45
N SER A 36 2.35 1.36 -5.30
CA SER A 36 2.24 2.73 -4.80
C SER A 36 1.23 2.79 -3.66
N LEU A 37 1.69 3.19 -2.48
CA LEU A 37 0.84 3.53 -1.34
C LEU A 37 0.55 5.03 -1.39
N ILE A 38 -0.69 5.41 -1.63
CA ILE A 38 -1.13 6.80 -1.71
C ILE A 38 -1.99 7.13 -0.49
N TYR A 39 -1.77 8.29 0.09
CA TYR A 39 -2.62 8.88 1.09
C TYR A 39 -3.09 10.23 0.56
N ASP A 40 -4.36 10.35 0.21
CA ASP A 40 -4.95 11.59 -0.31
C ASP A 40 -6.21 11.93 0.49
N ARG A 41 -6.32 13.19 0.94
CA ARG A 41 -7.52 13.73 1.62
C ARG A 41 -8.04 12.89 2.80
N GLY A 42 -7.16 12.21 3.53
CA GLY A 42 -7.55 11.39 4.68
C GLY A 42 -7.86 9.93 4.34
N SER A 43 -7.91 9.59 3.05
CA SER A 43 -8.07 8.23 2.57
C SER A 43 -6.70 7.65 2.24
N LEU A 44 -6.40 6.50 2.82
CA LEU A 44 -5.34 5.66 2.27
C LEU A 44 -5.87 4.99 0.99
N VAL A 45 -5.02 4.76 0.01
CA VAL A 45 -5.34 4.04 -1.22
C VAL A 45 -4.06 3.28 -1.58
N VAL A 46 -4.15 1.97 -1.76
CA VAL A 46 -3.04 1.19 -2.32
C VAL A 46 -3.34 0.99 -3.78
N ILE A 47 -2.40 1.35 -4.66
CA ILE A 47 -2.43 1.06 -6.09
C ILE A 47 -1.36 0.02 -6.37
N LYS A 48 -1.73 -1.06 -7.05
CA LYS A 48 -0.83 -2.14 -7.44
C LYS A 48 -0.93 -2.37 -8.94
N ASP A 49 0.11 -1.98 -9.68
CA ASP A 49 0.66 -2.59 -10.91
C ASP A 49 1.32 -1.52 -11.81
N PRO A 50 2.56 -1.70 -12.28
CA PRO A 50 3.14 -0.91 -13.37
C PRO A 50 2.39 -1.01 -14.73
N THR A 51 1.47 -1.96 -14.92
CA THR A 51 0.58 -2.02 -16.10
C THR A 51 -0.57 -1.00 -16.04
N GLY A 52 -0.79 -0.36 -14.88
CA GLY A 52 -1.82 0.65 -14.67
C GLY A 52 -3.17 0.10 -14.20
N GLU A 53 -3.27 -1.17 -13.82
CA GLU A 53 -4.48 -1.68 -13.17
C GLU A 53 -4.55 -1.25 -11.70
N ASP A 54 -5.59 -0.51 -11.33
CA ASP A 54 -5.80 -0.08 -9.94
C ASP A 54 -6.30 -1.25 -9.09
N LYS A 55 -5.38 -1.95 -8.43
CA LYS A 55 -5.75 -2.93 -7.39
C LYS A 55 -5.88 -2.28 -6.02
N ASN A 56 -7.12 -2.11 -5.61
CA ASN A 56 -7.45 -1.74 -4.25
C ASN A 56 -7.20 -2.92 -3.29
N LEU A 57 -6.22 -2.79 -2.39
CA LEU A 57 -5.92 -3.79 -1.36
C LEU A 57 -6.71 -3.56 -0.06
N PHE A 58 -7.85 -2.87 -0.12
CA PHE A 58 -8.73 -2.76 1.01
C PHE A 58 -9.43 -4.11 1.30
N PRO A 59 -9.47 -4.55 2.57
CA PRO A 59 -10.23 -5.73 2.95
C PRO A 59 -11.69 -5.58 2.52
N GLU A 60 -12.23 -6.61 1.87
CA GLU A 60 -13.64 -6.62 1.47
C GLU A 60 -14.56 -6.41 2.69
N GLY A 61 -15.49 -5.45 2.58
CA GLY A 61 -16.50 -5.18 3.60
C GLY A 61 -16.07 -4.28 4.76
N LYS A 62 -14.84 -3.74 4.76
CA LYS A 62 -14.42 -2.70 5.74
C LYS A 62 -14.55 -1.29 5.16
N ASP A 63 -14.96 -0.36 6.01
CA ASP A 63 -14.89 1.07 5.71
C ASP A 63 -13.42 1.53 5.75
N TRP A 64 -13.03 2.38 4.80
CA TRP A 64 -11.73 3.03 4.67
C TRP A 64 -11.25 3.72 5.96
N THR A 65 -12.16 4.14 6.82
CA THR A 65 -11.87 4.72 8.15
C THR A 65 -11.55 3.68 9.23
N GLU A 66 -11.89 2.42 9.01
CA GLU A 66 -11.72 1.30 9.95
C GLU A 66 -10.54 0.40 9.60
N VAL A 67 -9.87 0.66 8.47
CA VAL A 67 -8.77 -0.17 7.98
C VAL A 67 -7.49 0.16 8.75
N SER A 68 -6.96 -0.85 9.44
CA SER A 68 -5.69 -0.75 10.14
C SER A 68 -4.50 -0.99 9.21
N LEU A 69 -3.29 -0.58 9.65
CA LEU A 69 -2.05 -0.93 8.95
C LEU A 69 -1.82 -2.43 8.85
N GLN A 70 -2.35 -3.21 9.80
CA GLN A 70 -2.22 -4.66 9.82
C GLN A 70 -3.12 -5.34 8.79
N ASP A 71 -4.35 -4.84 8.63
CA ASP A 71 -5.27 -5.31 7.59
C ASP A 71 -4.67 -5.15 6.18
N LEU A 72 -4.02 -4.02 5.94
CA LEU A 72 -3.33 -3.77 4.66
C LEU A 72 -2.14 -4.70 4.46
N ALA A 73 -1.38 -4.95 5.53
CA ALA A 73 -0.27 -5.89 5.46
C ALA A 73 -0.76 -7.31 5.17
N ASP A 74 -1.88 -7.72 5.76
CA ASP A 74 -2.49 -9.03 5.50
C ASP A 74 -2.94 -9.17 4.04
N GLU A 75 -3.58 -8.15 3.46
CA GLU A 75 -3.96 -8.16 2.04
C GLU A 75 -2.74 -8.13 1.11
N MET A 76 -1.70 -7.39 1.46
CA MET A 76 -0.42 -7.44 0.75
C MET A 76 0.18 -8.85 0.81
N ASN A 77 0.26 -9.46 1.99
CA ASN A 77 0.80 -10.80 2.17
C ASN A 77 -0.02 -11.85 1.40
N LYS A 78 -1.35 -11.77 1.36
CA LYS A 78 -2.20 -12.66 0.54
C LYS A 78 -1.95 -12.49 -0.95
N GLY A 79 -1.80 -11.24 -1.41
CA GLY A 79 -1.61 -10.93 -2.83
C GLY A 79 -0.21 -11.21 -3.38
N PHE A 80 0.73 -11.60 -2.52
CA PHE A 80 2.15 -11.86 -2.84
C PHE A 80 2.70 -13.18 -2.28
N ALA A 81 1.88 -13.99 -1.59
CA ALA A 81 2.17 -15.37 -1.22
C ALA A 81 2.13 -16.31 -2.44
#